data_AF-A0A810P1J1-F1
#
_entry.id   AF-A0A810P1J1-F1
#
_cell.length_a   1.000
_cell.length_b   1.000
_cell.length_c   1.000
_cell.angle_alpha   90.00
_cell.angle_beta   90.00
_cell.angle_gamma   90.00
#
_symmetry.space_group_name_H-M   'P 1'
#
loop_
_entity.id
_entity.type
_entity.pdbx_description
1 polymer ?
#
loop_
_entity_poly.entity_id
_entity_poly.type
_entity_poly.pdbx_seq_one_letter_code
_entity_poly.pdbx_strand_id
1 'polypeptide(L)'
;MIRLTRRRLTAILSVLALLVAGAGYAVYRGTHFDLAATAARLDALIVRINGSVAEQRANELLNYHRVEGGTAGCMRERGLPYTVAPYFSLYEGFTDADVGYGTGGATVLDSVTEHGRRFALNVIASAYAPPGYEFGVPPMPADVEQQAWVAALNACREPFGYRDYHDTDRPAGSDLLSTLPGLAERVDLNPLVLAGRLRYSPCMRERGHQVDWDRRDDFLFRDWGLRMEDAPIRGRAATAAWQAAEAEMTGVFADDAACRMPAYQAAMRLVSWWLDDWADAHRAELDQVRAYWRSRVAEAERLPPQIAVTAKPWPSPPAR
;
A
#
# COMPACT_ATOMS: atom_id res chain seq x y z
N MET A 1 69.50 16.56 9.76
CA MET A 1 68.23 16.21 10.44
C MET A 1 67.06 16.48 9.50
N ILE A 2 66.60 15.47 8.77
CA ILE A 2 65.47 15.58 7.82
C ILE A 2 64.45 14.52 8.24
N ARG A 3 63.57 14.88 9.19
CA ARG A 3 62.40 14.07 9.58
C ARG A 3 61.14 14.78 9.12
N LEU A 4 60.95 14.87 7.81
CA LEU A 4 59.81 15.58 7.22
C LEU A 4 59.39 14.97 5.86
N THR A 5 59.35 13.64 5.76
CA THR A 5 58.98 13.00 4.48
C THR A 5 58.04 11.81 4.60
N ARG A 6 57.89 11.15 5.76
CA ARG A 6 57.00 9.97 5.87
C ARG A 6 55.52 10.28 6.06
N ARG A 7 55.13 11.36 6.76
CA ARG A 7 53.71 11.66 7.03
C ARG A 7 52.95 12.30 5.86
N ARG A 8 53.65 12.99 4.96
CA ARG A 8 53.02 13.59 3.76
C ARG A 8 52.79 12.56 2.64
N LEU A 9 53.61 11.51 2.57
CA LEU A 9 53.47 10.45 1.58
C LEU A 9 52.26 9.53 1.85
N THR A 10 51.95 9.24 3.12
CA THR A 10 50.75 8.46 3.49
C THR A 10 49.45 9.22 3.21
N ALA A 11 49.43 10.54 3.42
CA ALA A 11 48.24 11.35 3.13
C ALA A 11 47.90 11.41 1.63
N ILE A 12 48.92 11.46 0.76
CA ILE A 12 48.74 11.50 -0.70
C ILE A 12 48.29 10.12 -1.23
N LEU A 13 48.83 9.03 -0.70
CA LEU A 13 48.42 7.67 -1.08
C LEU A 13 46.98 7.34 -0.65
N SER A 14 46.51 7.84 0.49
CA SER A 14 45.11 7.66 0.92
C SER A 14 44.11 8.44 0.05
N VAL A 15 44.48 9.63 -0.44
CA VAL A 15 43.64 10.42 -1.36
C VAL A 15 43.61 9.78 -2.76
N LEU A 16 44.72 9.21 -3.23
CA LEU A 16 44.75 8.44 -4.49
C LEU A 16 43.97 7.11 -4.39
N ALA A 17 43.99 6.42 -3.25
CA ALA A 17 43.17 5.23 -3.05
C ALA A 17 41.66 5.54 -3.01
N LEU A 18 41.26 6.70 -2.48
CA LEU A 18 39.87 7.20 -2.53
C LEU A 18 39.45 7.62 -3.95
N LEU A 19 40.35 8.18 -4.75
CA LEU A 19 40.08 8.54 -6.15
C LEU A 19 40.01 7.30 -7.06
N VAL A 20 40.79 6.25 -6.79
CA VAL A 20 40.76 4.99 -7.55
C VAL A 20 39.59 4.10 -7.14
N ALA A 21 39.16 4.13 -5.87
CA ALA A 21 37.90 3.50 -5.45
C ALA A 21 36.66 4.22 -6.01
N GLY A 22 36.75 5.54 -6.28
CA GLY A 22 35.69 6.32 -6.95
C GLY A 22 35.65 6.15 -8.47
N ALA A 23 36.77 5.79 -9.11
CA ALA A 23 36.87 5.60 -10.56
C ALA A 23 36.57 4.15 -11.03
N GLY A 24 36.43 3.21 -10.08
CA GLY A 24 36.13 1.81 -10.34
C GLY A 24 34.63 1.47 -10.44
N TYR A 25 33.72 2.44 -10.34
CA TYR A 25 32.34 2.24 -10.79
C TYR A 25 32.33 2.29 -12.31
N ALA A 26 32.57 1.11 -12.87
CA ALA A 26 32.56 0.83 -14.30
C ALA A 26 31.43 1.58 -15.00
N VAL A 27 31.83 2.45 -15.92
CA VAL A 27 31.02 2.95 -17.02
C VAL A 27 30.51 1.72 -17.78
N TYR A 28 29.31 1.25 -17.44
CA TYR A 28 28.58 0.31 -18.28
C TYR A 28 27.69 1.06 -19.26
N ARG A 29 27.62 0.48 -20.45
CA ARG A 29 27.07 1.02 -21.69
C ARG A 29 25.55 1.10 -21.63
N GLY A 30 25.03 2.32 -21.65
CA GLY A 30 23.61 2.62 -21.81
C GLY A 30 23.40 4.11 -21.52
N THR A 31 22.78 4.81 -22.47
CA THR A 31 22.38 6.22 -22.43
C THR A 31 21.83 6.68 -21.07
N HIS A 32 22.21 7.88 -20.64
CA HIS A 32 21.68 8.68 -19.51
C HIS A 32 20.66 7.97 -18.59
N PHE A 33 21.01 7.81 -17.31
CA PHE A 33 20.04 7.40 -16.28
C PHE A 33 18.77 8.24 -16.38
N ASP A 34 17.66 7.58 -16.67
CA ASP A 34 16.32 8.17 -16.70
C ASP A 34 15.57 7.71 -15.44
N LEU A 35 15.37 8.67 -14.54
CA LEU A 35 14.66 8.45 -13.28
C LEU A 35 13.21 8.03 -13.52
N ALA A 36 12.52 8.70 -14.45
CA ALA A 36 11.11 8.47 -14.71
C ALA A 36 10.89 7.10 -15.37
N ALA A 37 11.74 6.74 -16.34
CA ALA A 37 11.67 5.43 -16.97
C ALA A 37 11.98 4.30 -15.99
N THR A 38 12.94 4.49 -15.09
CA THR A 38 13.26 3.48 -14.07
C THR A 38 12.14 3.33 -13.05
N ALA A 39 11.57 4.45 -12.58
CA ALA A 39 10.43 4.45 -11.68
C ALA A 39 9.24 3.71 -12.30
N ALA A 40 8.85 4.07 -13.53
CA ALA A 40 7.75 3.41 -14.23
C ALA A 40 7.95 1.90 -14.41
N ARG A 41 9.19 1.45 -14.65
CA ARG A 41 9.52 0.02 -14.73
C ARG A 41 9.40 -0.68 -13.38
N LEU A 42 9.86 -0.05 -12.31
CA LEU A 42 9.70 -0.57 -10.95
C LEU A 42 8.21 -0.64 -10.58
N ASP A 43 7.45 0.42 -10.86
CA ASP A 43 6.01 0.49 -10.60
C ASP A 43 5.27 -0.60 -11.37
N ALA A 44 5.58 -0.80 -12.65
CA ALA A 44 4.98 -1.86 -13.46
C ALA A 44 5.28 -3.27 -12.89
N LEU A 45 6.49 -3.49 -12.36
CA LEU A 45 6.84 -4.74 -11.69
C LEU A 45 6.06 -4.90 -10.39
N ILE A 46 5.98 -3.85 -9.58
CA ILE A 46 5.27 -3.86 -8.30
C ILE A 46 3.76 -4.08 -8.51
N VAL A 47 3.16 -3.43 -9.51
CA VAL A 47 1.78 -3.69 -9.96
C VAL A 47 1.62 -5.12 -10.44
N ARG A 48 2.60 -5.67 -11.18
CA ARG A 48 2.55 -7.09 -11.61
C ARG A 48 2.55 -8.05 -10.42
N ILE A 49 3.31 -7.76 -9.37
CA ILE A 49 3.40 -8.58 -8.15
C ILE A 49 2.11 -8.47 -7.34
N ASN A 50 1.68 -7.25 -7.07
CA ASN A 50 0.61 -7.01 -6.11
C ASN A 50 -0.77 -6.86 -6.73
N GLY A 51 -0.87 -6.84 -8.06
CA GLY A 51 -2.12 -6.68 -8.80
C GLY A 51 -2.50 -5.21 -8.98
N SER A 52 -2.99 -4.86 -10.18
CA SER A 52 -3.56 -3.53 -10.46
C SER A 52 -4.78 -3.23 -9.58
N VAL A 53 -5.19 -1.97 -9.49
CA VAL A 53 -6.43 -1.55 -8.85
C VAL A 53 -7.63 -2.36 -9.35
N ALA A 54 -7.70 -2.63 -10.67
CA ALA A 54 -8.78 -3.43 -11.24
C ALA A 54 -8.75 -4.89 -10.74
N GLU A 55 -7.55 -5.47 -10.59
CA GLU A 55 -7.37 -6.83 -10.07
C GLU A 55 -7.66 -6.92 -8.57
N GLN A 56 -7.27 -5.89 -7.82
CA GLN A 56 -7.59 -5.77 -6.40
C GLN A 56 -9.09 -5.66 -6.19
N ARG A 57 -9.78 -4.81 -6.97
CA ARG A 57 -11.26 -4.71 -6.97
C ARG A 57 -11.93 -6.03 -7.30
N ALA A 58 -11.43 -6.75 -8.31
CA ALA A 58 -11.94 -8.08 -8.67
C ALA A 58 -11.78 -9.08 -7.52
N ASN A 59 -10.64 -9.06 -6.84
CA ASN A 59 -10.37 -9.92 -5.69
C ASN A 59 -11.25 -9.56 -4.48
N GLU A 60 -11.47 -8.27 -4.21
CA GLU A 60 -12.43 -7.79 -3.20
C GLU A 60 -13.84 -8.25 -3.52
N LEU A 61 -14.28 -8.18 -4.78
CA LEU A 61 -15.61 -8.64 -5.18
C LEU A 61 -15.77 -10.15 -4.97
N LEU A 62 -14.77 -10.95 -5.34
CA LEU A 62 -14.77 -12.39 -5.07
C LEU A 62 -14.86 -12.68 -3.57
N ASN A 63 -14.09 -11.95 -2.77
CA ASN A 63 -14.10 -12.12 -1.32
C ASN A 63 -15.41 -11.64 -0.70
N TYR A 64 -16.04 -10.60 -1.24
CA TYR A 64 -17.37 -10.14 -0.85
C TYR A 64 -18.41 -11.25 -1.04
N HIS A 65 -18.46 -11.86 -2.24
CA HIS A 65 -19.36 -12.99 -2.50
C HIS A 65 -19.05 -14.21 -1.64
N ARG A 66 -17.77 -14.47 -1.35
CA ARG A 66 -17.34 -15.56 -0.46
C ARG A 66 -17.78 -15.33 0.99
N VAL A 67 -17.39 -14.21 1.58
CA VAL A 67 -17.53 -13.92 3.02
C VAL A 67 -18.95 -13.47 3.34
N GLU A 68 -19.44 -12.40 2.70
CA GLU A 68 -20.78 -11.86 2.96
C GLU A 68 -21.85 -12.81 2.42
N GLY A 69 -21.65 -13.36 1.21
CA GLY A 69 -22.58 -14.33 0.62
C GLY A 69 -22.62 -15.65 1.39
N GLY A 70 -21.45 -16.16 1.81
CA GLY A 70 -21.35 -17.37 2.62
C GLY A 70 -21.96 -17.20 4.02
N THR A 71 -21.70 -16.07 4.68
CA THR A 71 -22.30 -15.74 5.98
C THR A 71 -23.82 -15.63 5.87
N ALA A 72 -24.32 -14.92 4.86
CA ALA A 72 -25.74 -14.78 4.60
C ALA A 72 -26.42 -16.13 4.30
N GLY A 73 -25.76 -17.01 3.54
CA GLY A 73 -26.21 -18.38 3.28
C GLY A 73 -26.35 -19.19 4.58
N CYS A 74 -25.30 -19.23 5.40
CA CYS A 74 -25.29 -19.95 6.67
C CYS A 74 -26.34 -19.41 7.66
N MET A 75 -26.49 -18.08 7.77
CA MET A 75 -27.51 -17.48 8.64
C MET A 75 -28.93 -17.84 8.19
N ARG A 76 -29.17 -17.87 6.87
CA ARG A 76 -30.45 -18.29 6.28
C ARG A 76 -30.77 -19.75 6.57
N GLU A 77 -29.79 -20.65 6.46
CA GLU A 77 -29.95 -22.07 6.80
C GLU A 77 -30.30 -22.28 8.27
N ARG A 78 -29.79 -21.40 9.15
CA ARG A 78 -30.14 -21.37 10.58
C ARG A 78 -31.47 -20.68 10.88
N GLY A 79 -32.17 -20.17 9.88
CA GLY A 79 -33.42 -19.42 10.06
C GLY A 79 -33.24 -18.10 10.79
N LEU A 80 -32.04 -17.51 10.75
CA LEU A 80 -31.73 -16.24 11.40
C LEU A 80 -31.60 -15.11 10.35
N PRO A 81 -32.08 -13.90 10.67
CA PRO A 81 -31.95 -12.77 9.78
C PRO A 81 -30.50 -12.29 9.68
N TYR A 82 -30.10 -11.87 8.48
CA TYR A 82 -28.80 -11.29 8.21
C TYR A 82 -28.92 -10.30 7.05
N THR A 83 -28.49 -9.06 7.27
CA THR A 83 -28.45 -8.02 6.25
C THR A 83 -27.06 -8.00 5.65
N VAL A 84 -26.97 -8.37 4.37
CA VAL A 84 -25.72 -8.29 3.60
C VAL A 84 -25.32 -6.82 3.46
N ALA A 85 -24.07 -6.50 3.75
CA ALA A 85 -23.56 -5.16 3.50
C ALA A 85 -23.53 -4.87 2.00
N PRO A 86 -23.82 -3.64 1.54
CA PRO A 86 -23.59 -3.29 0.15
C PRO A 86 -22.08 -3.37 -0.16
N TYR A 87 -21.74 -3.94 -1.30
CA TYR A 87 -20.36 -3.95 -1.78
C TYR A 87 -19.89 -2.52 -2.07
N PHE A 88 -18.73 -2.18 -1.51
CA PHE A 88 -17.90 -1.08 -1.94
C PHE A 88 -16.45 -1.58 -2.05
N SER A 89 -15.62 -0.85 -2.77
CA SER A 89 -14.19 -1.18 -2.87
C SER A 89 -13.37 -0.17 -2.08
N LEU A 90 -12.37 -0.63 -1.32
CA LEU A 90 -11.40 0.28 -0.72
C LEU A 90 -10.53 0.98 -1.78
N TYR A 91 -10.47 0.41 -2.98
CA TYR A 91 -9.75 0.98 -4.10
C TYR A 91 -10.64 1.87 -4.97
N GLU A 92 -11.89 2.17 -4.58
CA GLU A 92 -12.74 3.12 -5.31
C GLU A 92 -12.08 4.51 -5.33
N GLY A 93 -11.90 5.10 -6.51
CA GLY A 93 -11.20 6.37 -6.68
C GLY A 93 -9.66 6.30 -6.68
N PHE A 94 -9.08 5.13 -6.43
CA PHE A 94 -7.63 4.89 -6.59
C PHE A 94 -7.28 4.60 -8.05
N THR A 95 -6.05 4.94 -8.41
CA THR A 95 -5.34 4.52 -9.62
C THR A 95 -4.15 3.63 -9.22
N ASP A 96 -3.51 2.95 -10.18
CA ASP A 96 -2.35 2.11 -9.89
C ASP A 96 -1.17 2.89 -9.27
N ALA A 97 -1.09 4.20 -9.51
CA ALA A 97 -0.11 5.08 -8.88
C ALA A 97 -0.40 5.34 -7.39
N ASP A 98 -1.65 5.23 -6.97
CA ASP A 98 -2.09 5.47 -5.59
C ASP A 98 -1.83 4.29 -4.65
N VAL A 99 -1.67 3.09 -5.23
CA VAL A 99 -1.52 1.87 -4.45
C VAL A 99 -0.05 1.68 -4.08
N GLY A 100 0.35 2.28 -2.97
CA GLY A 100 1.64 1.98 -2.34
C GLY A 100 1.66 0.55 -1.81
N TYR A 101 2.16 -0.41 -2.58
CA TYR A 101 2.10 -1.81 -2.18
C TYR A 101 3.06 -2.15 -1.02
N GLY A 102 2.51 -2.09 0.19
CA GLY A 102 2.77 -3.02 1.30
C GLY A 102 4.15 -3.07 1.95
N THR A 103 5.16 -2.35 1.47
CA THR A 103 6.47 -2.26 2.14
C THR A 103 6.68 -0.84 2.67
N GLY A 104 7.51 -0.67 3.71
CA GLY A 104 7.97 0.66 4.11
C GLY A 104 8.68 1.43 2.97
N GLY A 105 9.06 0.76 1.88
CA GLY A 105 9.52 1.39 0.64
C GLY A 105 8.39 1.98 -0.21
N ALA A 106 7.19 1.40 -0.15
CA ALA A 106 6.01 1.93 -0.85
C ALA A 106 5.54 3.27 -0.27
N THR A 107 5.76 3.51 1.03
CA THR A 107 5.52 4.83 1.60
C THR A 107 6.54 5.83 1.07
N VAL A 108 7.83 5.47 0.97
CA VAL A 108 8.88 6.36 0.42
C VAL A 108 8.60 6.72 -1.03
N LEU A 109 8.19 5.75 -1.85
CA LEU A 109 7.70 6.00 -3.20
C LEU A 109 6.50 6.94 -3.18
N ASP A 110 5.46 6.64 -2.40
CA ASP A 110 4.25 7.47 -2.24
C ASP A 110 4.56 8.92 -1.85
N SER A 111 5.48 9.17 -0.91
CA SER A 111 5.90 10.55 -0.60
C SER A 111 6.55 11.25 -1.79
N VAL A 112 7.40 10.54 -2.52
CA VAL A 112 8.19 11.10 -3.63
C VAL A 112 7.35 11.28 -4.90
N THR A 113 6.35 10.43 -5.12
CA THR A 113 5.55 10.40 -6.36
C THR A 113 4.15 11.00 -6.18
N GLU A 114 3.52 10.81 -5.03
CA GLU A 114 2.11 11.15 -4.79
C GLU A 114 1.89 12.04 -3.54
N HIS A 115 2.96 12.45 -2.86
CA HIS A 115 2.93 13.36 -1.72
C HIS A 115 1.91 13.02 -0.62
N GLY A 116 1.76 11.73 -0.30
CA GLY A 116 0.87 11.27 0.78
C GLY A 116 -0.61 11.25 0.42
N ARG A 117 -0.96 11.42 -0.86
CA ARG A 117 -2.34 11.30 -1.39
C ARG A 117 -3.03 10.02 -0.93
N ARG A 118 -2.30 8.92 -0.76
CA ARG A 118 -2.83 7.66 -0.25
C ARG A 118 -3.52 7.78 1.12
N PHE A 119 -3.04 8.66 2.01
CA PHE A 119 -3.67 8.86 3.32
C PHE A 119 -5.08 9.43 3.19
N ALA A 120 -5.25 10.47 2.37
CA ALA A 120 -6.54 11.03 2.05
C ALA A 120 -7.46 9.98 1.41
N LEU A 121 -6.93 9.20 0.46
CA LEU A 121 -7.70 8.15 -0.21
C LEU A 121 -8.13 7.02 0.75
N ASN A 122 -7.30 6.62 1.72
CA ASN A 122 -7.69 5.62 2.74
C ASN A 122 -8.84 6.13 3.63
N VAL A 123 -8.84 7.41 3.98
CA VAL A 123 -9.93 8.01 4.75
C VAL A 123 -11.19 8.14 3.90
N ILE A 124 -11.06 8.52 2.62
CA ILE A 124 -12.18 8.56 1.65
C ILE A 124 -12.78 7.16 1.45
N ALA A 125 -11.95 6.13 1.32
CA ALA A 125 -12.38 4.74 1.19
C ALA A 125 -13.22 4.30 2.40
N SER A 126 -12.77 4.62 3.61
CA SER A 126 -13.55 4.40 4.83
C SER A 126 -14.83 5.23 4.88
N ALA A 127 -14.84 6.45 4.33
CA ALA A 127 -16.02 7.30 4.26
C ALA A 127 -17.10 6.79 3.27
N TYR A 128 -16.76 5.87 2.36
CA TYR A 128 -17.73 5.15 1.53
C TYR A 128 -18.39 3.98 2.27
N ALA A 129 -17.89 3.59 3.45
CA ALA A 129 -18.53 2.57 4.26
C ALA A 129 -19.95 3.02 4.68
N PRO A 130 -20.95 2.13 4.62
CA PRO A 130 -22.31 2.47 5.04
C PRO A 130 -22.38 2.96 6.49
N PRO A 131 -23.28 3.89 6.84
CA PRO A 131 -23.49 4.29 8.23
C PRO A 131 -23.79 3.09 9.14
N GLY A 132 -23.03 2.92 10.22
CA GLY A 132 -23.15 1.78 11.14
C GLY A 132 -22.45 0.49 10.68
N TYR A 133 -21.74 0.52 9.55
CA TYR A 133 -20.77 -0.52 9.18
C TYR A 133 -19.51 -0.38 10.03
N GLU A 134 -19.55 -0.89 11.26
CA GLU A 134 -18.31 -1.27 11.94
C GLU A 134 -17.77 -2.51 11.22
N PHE A 135 -16.53 -2.46 10.74
CA PHE A 135 -15.88 -3.56 10.01
C PHE A 135 -16.22 -4.92 10.64
N GLY A 136 -17.13 -5.66 9.98
CA GLY A 136 -17.44 -7.05 10.32
C GLY A 136 -18.66 -7.35 11.20
N VAL A 137 -19.52 -6.41 11.61
CA VAL A 137 -20.78 -6.78 12.31
C VAL A 137 -21.98 -6.03 11.75
N PRO A 138 -22.90 -6.70 11.02
CA PRO A 138 -24.12 -6.07 10.59
C PRO A 138 -25.03 -5.76 11.78
N PRO A 139 -25.87 -4.72 11.68
CA PRO A 139 -26.80 -4.38 12.75
C PRO A 139 -27.73 -5.56 13.02
N MET A 140 -27.80 -5.95 14.30
CA MET A 140 -28.70 -7.00 14.76
C MET A 140 -30.16 -6.53 14.65
N PRO A 141 -31.08 -7.36 14.14
CA PRO A 141 -32.50 -7.04 14.18
C PRO A 141 -33.04 -6.92 15.61
N ALA A 142 -33.94 -5.97 15.83
CA ALA A 142 -34.42 -5.61 17.17
C ALA A 142 -35.23 -6.71 17.88
N ASP A 143 -35.71 -7.71 17.14
CA ASP A 143 -36.61 -8.77 17.56
C ASP A 143 -35.92 -10.14 17.78
N VAL A 144 -34.60 -10.20 17.69
CA VAL A 144 -33.83 -11.45 17.87
C VAL A 144 -33.07 -11.43 19.20
N GLU A 145 -33.03 -12.59 19.86
CA GLU A 145 -32.21 -12.77 21.06
C GLU A 145 -30.71 -12.58 20.72
N GLN A 146 -30.10 -11.57 21.34
CA GLN A 146 -28.76 -11.12 20.99
C GLN A 146 -27.70 -12.21 21.11
N GLN A 147 -27.74 -12.99 22.19
CA GLN A 147 -26.70 -13.99 22.45
C GLN A 147 -26.75 -15.13 21.42
N ALA A 148 -27.94 -15.64 21.12
CA ALA A 148 -28.14 -16.69 20.11
C ALA A 148 -27.75 -16.21 18.70
N TRP A 149 -28.10 -14.97 18.34
CA TRP A 149 -27.76 -14.41 17.04
C TRP A 149 -26.25 -14.19 16.87
N VAL A 150 -25.58 -13.60 17.86
CA VAL A 150 -24.12 -13.37 17.82
C VAL A 150 -23.36 -14.70 17.78
N ALA A 151 -23.79 -15.70 18.55
CA ALA A 151 -23.17 -17.03 18.52
C ALA A 151 -23.29 -17.69 17.13
N ALA A 152 -24.47 -17.58 16.51
CA ALA A 152 -24.69 -18.09 15.16
C ALA A 152 -23.89 -17.32 14.10
N LEU A 153 -23.86 -15.99 14.17
CA LEU A 153 -23.05 -15.16 13.29
C LEU A 153 -21.57 -15.56 13.36
N ASN A 154 -21.04 -15.70 14.58
CA ASN A 154 -19.65 -16.11 14.78
C ASN A 154 -19.37 -17.50 14.20
N ALA A 155 -20.27 -18.46 14.41
CA ALA A 155 -20.14 -19.79 13.80
C ALA A 155 -20.22 -19.74 12.26
N CYS A 156 -21.02 -18.83 11.69
CA CYS A 156 -21.09 -18.64 10.24
C CYS A 156 -19.88 -17.90 9.65
N ARG A 157 -19.18 -17.08 10.45
CA ARG A 157 -17.97 -16.34 10.05
C ARG A 157 -16.66 -17.09 10.32
N GLU A 158 -16.68 -18.07 11.23
CA GLU A 158 -15.51 -18.89 11.60
C GLU A 158 -14.80 -19.53 10.38
N PRO A 159 -15.50 -20.12 9.38
CA PRO A 159 -14.83 -20.69 8.20
C PRO A 159 -14.04 -19.68 7.37
N PHE A 160 -14.34 -18.38 7.53
CA PHE A 160 -13.65 -17.28 6.87
C PHE A 160 -12.65 -16.56 7.79
N GLY A 161 -12.37 -17.13 8.97
CA GLY A 161 -11.41 -16.60 9.93
C GLY A 161 -11.83 -15.25 10.54
N TYR A 162 -13.13 -14.94 10.58
CA TYR A 162 -13.66 -13.66 11.04
C TYR A 162 -13.14 -12.44 10.26
N ARG A 163 -12.57 -12.65 9.07
CA ARG A 163 -12.07 -11.59 8.20
C ARG A 163 -13.23 -10.77 7.65
N ASP A 164 -12.97 -9.49 7.35
CA ASP A 164 -13.84 -8.72 6.46
C ASP A 164 -13.56 -9.10 5.00
N TYR A 165 -14.40 -8.66 4.08
CA TYR A 165 -14.21 -9.00 2.66
C TYR A 165 -13.14 -8.16 1.95
N HIS A 166 -12.67 -7.06 2.55
CA HIS A 166 -11.53 -6.27 2.07
C HIS A 166 -10.19 -6.92 2.42
N ASP A 167 -10.16 -7.79 3.43
CA ASP A 167 -9.02 -8.64 3.75
C ASP A 167 -8.92 -9.79 2.74
N THR A 168 -8.42 -9.43 1.56
CA THR A 168 -8.35 -10.32 0.39
C THR A 168 -7.11 -11.20 0.41
N ASP A 169 -7.25 -12.40 -0.15
CA ASP A 169 -6.14 -13.34 -0.29
C ASP A 169 -5.23 -12.90 -1.45
N ARG A 170 -3.97 -12.62 -1.13
CA ARG A 170 -2.93 -12.33 -2.12
C ARG A 170 -2.42 -13.62 -2.76
N PRO A 171 -1.93 -13.56 -4.02
CA PRO A 171 -1.26 -14.70 -4.64
C PRO A 171 -0.12 -15.22 -3.77
N ALA A 172 0.05 -16.54 -3.70
CA ALA A 172 1.15 -17.14 -2.98
C ALA A 172 2.50 -16.57 -3.46
N GLY A 173 3.35 -16.17 -2.52
CA GLY A 173 4.68 -15.61 -2.80
C GLY A 173 4.70 -14.14 -3.22
N SER A 174 3.56 -13.48 -3.46
CA SER A 174 3.55 -12.06 -3.84
C SER A 174 4.15 -11.17 -2.75
N ASP A 175 3.87 -11.45 -1.48
CA ASP A 175 4.41 -10.69 -0.35
C ASP A 175 5.94 -10.75 -0.29
N LEU A 176 6.52 -11.94 -0.48
CA LEU A 176 7.97 -12.10 -0.56
C LEU A 176 8.54 -11.31 -1.74
N LEU A 177 7.97 -11.46 -2.94
CA LEU A 177 8.43 -10.76 -4.14
C LEU A 177 8.32 -9.23 -4.01
N SER A 178 7.29 -8.74 -3.30
CA SER A 178 7.09 -7.30 -3.09
C SER A 178 8.19 -6.62 -2.27
N THR A 179 8.96 -7.42 -1.50
CA THR A 179 10.15 -6.94 -0.79
C THR A 179 11.39 -6.83 -1.70
N LEU A 180 11.29 -7.28 -2.95
CA LEU A 180 12.37 -7.35 -3.92
C LEU A 180 13.62 -8.04 -3.32
N PRO A 181 13.50 -9.30 -2.85
CA PRO A 181 14.55 -10.01 -2.12
C PRO A 181 15.89 -9.94 -2.85
N GLY A 182 16.95 -9.61 -2.09
CA GLY A 182 18.31 -9.42 -2.61
C GLY A 182 18.53 -8.10 -3.37
N LEU A 183 17.56 -7.60 -4.14
CA LEU A 183 17.66 -6.30 -4.81
C LEU A 183 17.58 -5.14 -3.82
N ALA A 184 16.54 -5.11 -2.98
CA ALA A 184 16.34 -4.04 -2.01
C ALA A 184 17.52 -3.92 -1.03
N GLU A 185 17.99 -5.04 -0.48
CA GLU A 185 19.15 -5.07 0.42
C GLU A 185 20.41 -4.51 -0.25
N ARG A 186 20.69 -4.92 -1.50
CA ARG A 186 21.86 -4.47 -2.25
C ARG A 186 21.82 -2.97 -2.56
N VAL A 187 20.64 -2.42 -2.81
CA VAL A 187 20.42 -0.98 -3.03
C VAL A 187 20.57 -0.21 -1.72
N ASP A 188 19.90 -0.66 -0.67
CA ASP A 188 19.83 0.02 0.61
C ASP A 188 21.17 0.09 1.34
N LEU A 189 21.99 -0.95 1.22
CA LEU A 189 23.33 -0.99 1.81
C LEU A 189 24.38 -0.29 0.95
N ASN A 190 24.02 0.23 -0.22
CA ASN A 190 24.98 0.90 -1.09
C ASN A 190 25.45 2.23 -0.48
N PRO A 191 26.77 2.50 -0.44
CA PRO A 191 27.30 3.73 0.16
C PRO A 191 26.71 5.03 -0.42
N LEU A 192 26.34 5.05 -1.70
CA LEU A 192 25.72 6.24 -2.33
C LEU A 192 24.31 6.51 -1.80
N VAL A 193 23.52 5.46 -1.57
CA VAL A 193 22.17 5.56 -1.02
C VAL A 193 22.24 5.95 0.46
N LEU A 194 23.12 5.29 1.22
CA LEU A 194 23.34 5.61 2.64
C LEU A 194 23.77 7.07 2.84
N ALA A 195 24.69 7.58 2.01
CA ALA A 195 25.11 8.98 2.07
C ALA A 195 23.95 9.97 1.85
N GLY A 196 23.02 9.64 0.94
CA GLY A 196 21.79 10.41 0.75
C GLY A 196 20.86 10.34 1.97
N ARG A 197 20.66 9.14 2.54
CA ARG A 197 19.79 8.93 3.72
C ARG A 197 20.26 9.73 4.94
N LEU A 198 21.57 9.83 5.18
CA LEU A 198 22.13 10.58 6.30
C LEU A 198 21.79 12.09 6.28
N ARG A 199 21.35 12.64 5.15
CA ARG A 199 20.94 14.05 5.02
C ARG A 199 19.48 14.30 5.33
N TYR A 200 18.66 13.25 5.42
CA TYR A 200 17.21 13.37 5.59
C TYR A 200 16.83 14.13 6.87
N SER A 201 17.24 13.65 8.06
CA SER A 201 16.82 14.28 9.32
C SER A 201 17.34 15.70 9.49
N PRO A 202 18.61 16.04 9.14
CA PRO A 202 19.04 17.44 9.06
C PRO A 202 18.17 18.31 8.15
N CYS A 203 17.86 17.83 6.93
CA CYS A 203 17.03 18.55 5.98
C CYS A 203 15.60 18.81 6.49
N MET A 204 14.97 17.80 7.12
CA MET A 204 13.62 17.97 7.69
C MET A 204 13.62 18.97 8.86
N ARG A 205 14.67 18.97 9.69
CA ARG A 205 14.82 19.96 10.78
C ARG A 205 15.00 21.38 10.27
N GLU A 206 15.74 21.58 9.19
CA GLU A 206 15.86 22.89 8.53
C GLU A 206 14.51 23.41 8.01
N ARG A 207 13.57 22.51 7.72
CA ARG A 207 12.19 22.80 7.31
C ARG A 207 11.20 22.88 8.47
N GLY A 208 11.70 22.82 9.71
CA GLY A 208 10.87 22.96 10.92
C GLY A 208 10.24 21.67 11.43
N HIS A 209 10.56 20.52 10.85
CA HIS A 209 10.02 19.23 11.26
C HIS A 209 10.99 18.49 12.18
N GLN A 210 10.50 18.02 13.32
CA GLN A 210 11.26 17.13 14.20
C GLN A 210 11.02 15.69 13.78
N VAL A 211 12.05 15.05 13.22
CA VAL A 211 12.03 13.64 12.86
C VAL A 211 13.24 12.92 13.43
N ASP A 212 13.02 11.79 14.07
CA ASP A 212 14.10 10.92 14.53
C ASP A 212 14.54 9.97 13.41
N TRP A 213 15.79 10.13 12.96
CA TRP A 213 16.41 9.30 11.93
C TRP A 213 15.63 9.33 10.58
N ASP A 214 15.89 8.39 9.69
CA ASP A 214 15.16 8.18 8.43
C ASP A 214 13.75 7.60 8.62
N ARG A 215 13.30 7.44 9.86
CA ARG A 215 11.98 6.93 10.20
C ARG A 215 10.92 8.00 9.96
N ARG A 216 9.75 7.52 9.56
CA ARG A 216 8.60 8.36 9.19
C ARG A 216 7.48 8.28 10.20
N ASP A 217 7.70 7.58 11.32
CA ASP A 217 6.64 7.22 12.25
C ASP A 217 5.91 8.48 12.74
N ASP A 218 6.66 9.57 12.94
CA ASP A 218 6.14 10.89 13.35
C ASP A 218 5.17 11.52 12.33
N PHE A 219 5.28 11.20 11.04
CA PHE A 219 4.36 11.68 9.99
C PHE A 219 3.33 10.65 9.57
N LEU A 220 3.71 9.38 9.47
CA LEU A 220 2.84 8.29 9.03
C LEU A 220 1.69 8.07 10.00
N PHE A 221 1.94 8.29 11.30
CA PHE A 221 0.95 8.08 12.36
C PHE A 221 0.47 9.39 12.97
N ARG A 222 0.81 10.52 12.37
CA ARG A 222 0.25 11.81 12.76
C ARG A 222 -1.26 11.81 12.49
N ASP A 223 -2.04 12.33 13.43
CA ASP A 223 -3.41 12.71 13.16
C ASP A 223 -3.42 13.97 12.27
N TRP A 224 -3.70 13.77 10.98
CA TRP A 224 -3.81 14.84 9.99
C TRP A 224 -5.11 15.63 10.10
N GLY A 225 -6.06 15.21 10.96
CA GLY A 225 -7.39 15.81 11.03
C GLY A 225 -8.28 15.47 9.84
N LEU A 226 -7.90 14.48 9.02
CA LEU A 226 -8.71 13.95 7.94
C LEU A 226 -9.80 13.04 8.52
N ARG A 227 -11.04 13.52 8.54
CA ARG A 227 -12.19 12.81 9.09
C ARG A 227 -13.15 12.32 8.00
N MET A 228 -13.78 11.17 8.23
CA MET A 228 -14.72 10.57 7.26
C MET A 228 -15.93 11.49 7.01
N GLU A 229 -16.43 12.15 8.06
CA GLU A 229 -17.53 13.11 7.98
C GLU A 229 -17.18 14.38 7.20
N ASP A 230 -15.90 14.64 6.92
CA ASP A 230 -15.42 15.82 6.19
C ASP A 230 -14.96 15.47 4.75
N ALA A 231 -14.81 14.18 4.46
CA ALA A 231 -14.24 13.67 3.22
C ALA A 231 -15.08 13.98 1.96
N PRO A 232 -14.44 14.26 0.81
CA PRO A 232 -15.11 14.33 -0.48
C PRO A 232 -15.52 12.91 -0.93
N ILE A 233 -16.83 12.65 -0.91
CA ILE A 233 -17.41 11.40 -1.43
C ILE A 233 -18.37 11.71 -2.57
N ARG A 234 -18.78 10.71 -3.35
CA ARG A 234 -19.72 10.90 -4.47
C ARG A 234 -20.96 11.70 -4.04
N GLY A 235 -21.17 12.87 -4.65
CA GLY A 235 -22.30 13.76 -4.36
C GLY A 235 -22.08 14.73 -3.19
N ARG A 236 -20.90 14.73 -2.56
CA ARG A 236 -20.55 15.61 -1.44
C ARG A 236 -19.15 16.18 -1.62
N ALA A 237 -19.06 17.51 -1.67
CA ALA A 237 -17.76 18.19 -1.73
C ALA A 237 -17.02 18.07 -0.38
N ALA A 238 -15.68 18.17 -0.44
CA ALA A 238 -14.84 18.29 0.76
C ALA A 238 -15.25 19.52 1.57
N THR A 239 -15.23 19.40 2.91
CA THR A 239 -15.41 20.55 3.80
C THR A 239 -14.14 21.42 3.85
N ALA A 240 -14.26 22.63 4.37
CA ALA A 240 -13.09 23.49 4.58
C ALA A 240 -12.08 22.87 5.56
N ALA A 241 -12.55 22.07 6.52
CA ALA A 241 -11.69 21.35 7.46
C ALA A 241 -10.86 20.28 6.73
N TRP A 242 -11.50 19.50 5.86
CA TRP A 242 -10.79 18.55 5.00
C TRP A 242 -9.73 19.23 4.13
N GLN A 243 -10.12 20.30 3.43
CA GLN A 243 -9.21 21.02 2.53
C GLN A 243 -7.99 21.58 3.27
N ALA A 244 -8.18 22.09 4.49
CA ALA A 244 -7.09 22.58 5.33
C ALA A 244 -6.15 21.44 5.77
N ALA A 245 -6.70 20.31 6.23
CA ALA A 245 -5.95 19.12 6.62
C ALA A 245 -5.15 18.53 5.45
N GLU A 246 -5.77 18.41 4.27
CA GLU A 246 -5.13 17.91 3.06
C GLU A 246 -4.02 18.84 2.57
N ALA A 247 -4.22 20.16 2.64
CA ALA A 247 -3.20 21.14 2.29
C ALA A 247 -1.99 21.08 3.24
N GLU A 248 -2.22 20.95 4.55
CA GLU A 248 -1.14 20.77 5.53
C GLU A 248 -0.36 19.48 5.25
N MET A 249 -1.07 18.36 5.09
CA MET A 249 -0.49 17.05 4.78
C MET A 249 0.38 17.11 3.53
N THR A 250 -0.15 17.65 2.43
CA THR A 250 0.56 17.79 1.16
C THR A 250 1.84 18.62 1.33
N GLY A 251 1.79 19.71 2.10
CA GLY A 251 2.96 20.54 2.38
C GLY A 251 4.09 19.77 3.09
N VAL A 252 3.75 19.00 4.12
CA VAL A 252 4.74 18.19 4.86
C VAL A 252 5.31 17.07 3.98
N PHE A 253 4.48 16.41 3.17
CA PHE A 253 4.96 15.37 2.26
C PHE A 253 5.80 15.91 1.10
N ALA A 254 5.57 17.14 0.66
CA ALA A 254 6.45 17.81 -0.30
C ALA A 254 7.86 18.05 0.30
N ASP A 255 7.92 18.45 1.58
CA ASP A 255 9.17 18.57 2.31
C ASP A 255 9.89 17.22 2.48
N ASP A 256 9.16 16.17 2.85
CA ASP A 256 9.69 14.79 2.94
C ASP A 256 10.27 14.32 1.60
N ALA A 257 9.50 14.48 0.51
CA ALA A 257 9.92 14.13 -0.84
C ALA A 257 11.23 14.83 -1.22
N ALA A 258 11.30 16.14 -1.01
CA ALA A 258 12.48 16.94 -1.34
C ALA A 258 13.70 16.55 -0.48
N CYS A 259 13.51 16.17 0.80
CA CYS A 259 14.62 15.69 1.64
C CYS A 259 15.10 14.28 1.27
N ARG A 260 14.23 13.43 0.71
CA ARG A 260 14.57 12.05 0.32
C ARG A 260 15.08 11.92 -1.11
N MET A 261 14.76 12.88 -1.98
CA MET A 261 15.11 12.86 -3.40
C MET A 261 16.58 12.47 -3.69
N PRO A 262 17.61 12.94 -2.94
CA PRO A 262 18.99 12.52 -3.20
C PRO A 262 19.22 11.02 -3.02
N ALA A 263 18.68 10.42 -1.94
CA ALA A 263 18.78 8.99 -1.69
C ALA A 263 17.97 8.19 -2.73
N TYR A 264 16.78 8.69 -3.08
CA TYR A 264 15.90 8.09 -4.07
C TYR A 264 16.54 8.04 -5.47
N GLN A 265 17.15 9.13 -5.93
CA GLN A 265 17.85 9.18 -7.21
C GLN A 265 19.04 8.22 -7.26
N ALA A 266 19.82 8.14 -6.16
CA ALA A 266 20.90 7.18 -6.05
C ALA A 266 20.39 5.73 -6.10
N ALA A 267 19.30 5.44 -5.36
CA ALA A 267 18.68 4.12 -5.33
C ALA A 267 18.15 3.72 -6.70
N MET A 268 17.38 4.59 -7.36
CA MET A 268 16.84 4.33 -8.69
C MET A 268 17.92 4.11 -9.73
N ARG A 269 19.06 4.78 -9.64
CA ARG A 269 20.18 4.48 -10.52
C ARG A 269 20.69 3.05 -10.36
N LEU A 270 20.78 2.55 -9.13
CA LEU A 270 21.17 1.16 -8.86
C LEU A 270 20.10 0.16 -9.31
N VAL A 271 18.83 0.46 -9.03
CA VAL A 271 17.69 -0.32 -9.52
C VAL A 271 17.73 -0.44 -11.03
N SER A 272 18.01 0.66 -11.76
CA SER A 272 18.09 0.65 -13.22
C SER A 272 19.10 -0.36 -13.78
N TRP A 273 20.12 -0.73 -13.00
CA TRP A 273 21.14 -1.69 -13.40
C TRP A 273 20.78 -3.14 -13.10
N TRP A 274 19.94 -3.39 -12.09
CA TRP A 274 19.73 -4.73 -11.54
C TRP A 274 18.28 -5.23 -11.64
N LEU A 275 17.34 -4.35 -12.00
CA LEU A 275 15.92 -4.70 -12.04
C LEU A 275 15.60 -5.82 -13.03
N ASP A 276 16.20 -5.79 -14.24
CA ASP A 276 15.93 -6.82 -15.26
C ASP A 276 16.50 -8.17 -14.86
N ASP A 277 17.76 -8.22 -14.40
CA ASP A 277 18.39 -9.45 -13.91
C ASP A 277 17.59 -10.06 -12.75
N TRP A 278 17.09 -9.22 -11.85
CA TRP A 278 16.21 -9.65 -10.76
C TRP A 278 14.89 -10.22 -11.28
N ALA A 279 14.22 -9.51 -12.20
CA ALA A 279 12.96 -9.95 -12.78
C ALA A 279 13.11 -11.25 -13.58
N ASP A 280 14.25 -11.44 -14.24
CA ASP A 280 14.58 -12.67 -14.96
C ASP A 280 14.84 -13.85 -14.02
N ALA A 281 15.54 -13.62 -12.92
CA ALA A 281 15.77 -14.64 -11.89
C ALA A 281 14.48 -15.13 -11.22
N HIS A 282 13.46 -14.27 -11.12
CA HIS A 282 12.14 -14.56 -10.52
C HIS A 282 11.02 -14.72 -11.54
N ARG A 283 11.35 -14.96 -12.82
CA ARG A 283 10.37 -14.96 -13.91
C ARG A 283 9.23 -15.95 -13.69
N ALA A 284 9.54 -17.16 -13.23
CA ALA A 284 8.55 -18.21 -13.03
C ALA A 284 7.55 -17.85 -11.93
N GLU A 285 8.02 -17.28 -10.82
CA GLU A 285 7.18 -16.81 -9.72
C GLU A 285 6.31 -15.62 -10.15
N LEU A 286 6.88 -14.67 -10.90
CA LEU A 286 6.15 -13.54 -11.46
C LEU A 286 5.06 -13.97 -12.46
N ASP A 287 5.29 -15.04 -13.23
CA ASP A 287 4.29 -15.61 -14.14
C ASP A 287 3.15 -16.30 -13.37
N GLN A 288 3.45 -17.00 -12.27
CA GLN A 288 2.43 -17.61 -11.40
C GLN A 288 1.55 -16.54 -10.75
N VAL A 289 2.15 -15.51 -10.17
CA VAL A 289 1.42 -14.36 -9.60
C VAL A 289 0.53 -13.70 -10.65
N ARG A 290 1.05 -13.53 -11.87
CA ARG A 290 0.29 -12.92 -12.96
C ARG A 290 -0.89 -13.79 -13.40
N ALA A 291 -0.71 -15.11 -13.44
CA ALA A 291 -1.77 -16.07 -13.76
C ALA A 291 -2.89 -16.03 -12.71
N TYR A 292 -2.54 -15.96 -11.41
CA TYR A 292 -3.50 -15.81 -10.31
C TYR A 292 -4.36 -14.56 -10.48
N TRP A 293 -3.73 -13.39 -10.68
CA TRP A 293 -4.49 -12.14 -10.85
C TRP A 293 -5.42 -12.17 -12.05
N ARG A 294 -5.00 -12.78 -13.18
CA ARG A 294 -5.87 -12.98 -14.34
C ARG A 294 -7.05 -13.91 -14.03
N SER A 295 -6.85 -14.96 -13.24
CA SER A 295 -7.95 -15.85 -12.86
C SER A 295 -8.97 -15.13 -11.99
N ARG A 296 -8.52 -14.30 -11.03
CA ARG A 296 -9.40 -13.50 -10.18
C ARG A 296 -10.26 -12.52 -10.97
N VAL A 297 -9.70 -11.82 -11.95
CA VAL A 297 -10.50 -10.96 -12.84
C VAL A 297 -11.55 -11.78 -13.59
N ALA A 298 -11.15 -12.88 -14.24
CA ALA A 298 -12.07 -13.72 -15.01
C ALA A 298 -13.16 -14.40 -14.16
N GLU A 299 -12.86 -14.72 -12.89
CA GLU A 299 -13.83 -15.22 -11.92
C GLU A 299 -14.81 -14.12 -11.50
N ALA A 300 -14.31 -12.92 -11.19
CA ALA A 300 -15.11 -11.78 -10.75
C ALA A 300 -16.09 -11.30 -11.84
N GLU A 301 -15.70 -11.34 -13.12
CA GLU A 301 -16.56 -10.98 -14.26
C GLU A 301 -17.85 -11.81 -14.35
N ARG A 302 -17.88 -12.99 -13.73
CA ARG A 302 -19.06 -13.88 -13.71
C ARG A 302 -20.01 -13.59 -12.54
N LEU A 303 -19.60 -12.74 -11.61
CA LEU A 303 -20.37 -12.41 -10.42
C LEU A 303 -21.15 -11.11 -10.65
N PRO A 304 -22.37 -10.99 -10.09
CA PRO A 304 -23.05 -9.71 -10.07
C PRO A 304 -22.27 -8.73 -9.17
N PRO A 305 -22.33 -7.41 -9.44
CA PRO A 305 -21.60 -6.40 -8.67
C PRO A 305 -22.11 -6.24 -7.23
N GLN A 306 -23.24 -6.86 -6.90
CA GLN A 306 -23.87 -6.89 -5.58
C GLN A 306 -24.46 -8.28 -5.37
N ILE A 307 -24.50 -8.74 -4.12
CA ILE A 307 -25.29 -9.92 -3.78
C ILE A 307 -26.75 -9.50 -3.86
N ALA A 308 -27.55 -10.23 -4.62
CA ALA A 308 -28.98 -9.97 -4.70
C ALA A 308 -29.60 -10.11 -3.31
N VAL A 309 -30.03 -8.99 -2.73
CA VAL A 309 -30.81 -9.00 -1.50
C VAL A 309 -32.18 -9.54 -1.87
N THR A 310 -32.37 -10.86 -1.76
CA THR A 310 -33.71 -11.44 -1.82
C THR A 310 -34.44 -11.00 -0.57
N ALA A 311 -35.08 -9.83 -0.65
CA ALA A 311 -36.08 -9.38 0.30
C ALA A 311 -37.29 -10.32 0.18
N LYS A 312 -37.22 -11.50 0.79
CA LYS A 312 -38.45 -12.03 1.38
C LYS A 312 -38.57 -11.32 2.72
N PRO A 313 -39.53 -10.37 2.89
CA PRO A 313 -39.84 -9.90 4.22
C PRO A 313 -40.11 -11.14 5.07
N TRP A 314 -39.46 -11.20 6.23
CA TRP A 314 -39.73 -12.26 7.19
C TRP A 314 -41.23 -12.30 7.44
N PRO A 315 -41.88 -13.47 7.43
CA PRO A 315 -43.29 -13.54 7.80
C PRO A 315 -43.40 -12.92 9.19
N SER A 316 -44.25 -11.89 9.30
CA SER A 316 -44.54 -11.26 10.58
C SER A 316 -44.87 -12.37 11.59
N PRO A 317 -44.34 -12.31 12.83
CA PRO A 317 -44.74 -13.27 13.84
C PRO A 317 -46.27 -13.30 13.91
N PRO A 318 -46.89 -14.49 14.05
CA PRO A 318 -48.34 -14.58 14.16
C PRO A 318 -48.79 -13.66 15.31
N ALA A 319 -49.75 -12.78 15.01
CA ALA A 319 -50.33 -11.90 16.01
C ALA A 319 -50.81 -12.77 17.19
N ARG A 320 -50.30 -12.46 18.39
CA ARG A 320 -50.78 -13.04 19.64
C ARG A 320 -52.05 -12.36 20.10
#